data_AF-A0A9X5X8Z7-F1
#
_entry.id   AF-A0A9X5X8Z7-F1
#
_cell.length_a   1.000
_cell.length_b   1.000
_cell.length_c   1.000
_cell.angle_alpha   90.00
_cell.angle_beta   90.00
_cell.angle_gamma   90.00
#
_symmetry.space_group_name_H-M   'P 1'
#
loop_
_entity.id
_entity.type
_entity.pdbx_description
1 polymer ?
#
loop_
_entity_poly.entity_id
_entity_poly.type
_entity_poly.pdbx_seq_one_letter_code
_entity_poly.pdbx_strand_id
1 'polypeptide(L)'
;MTTTADSATITAQDRSQGRLEPVHAMNEATNHEGPKRSLPGRPPGIRADSSGLTDRQRRVIEVIRDSVQRRGYPPSMREIGQAVGLSSTSSVAHQLMALERKGFLRRDPHRPRAYEVR
;
A
#
# COMPACT_ATOMS: atom_id res chain seq x y z
N MET A 1 -10.96 -6.87 59.50
CA MET A 1 -10.75 -7.46 58.16
C MET A 1 -9.47 -8.27 58.23
N THR A 2 -9.57 -9.58 58.39
CA THR A 2 -8.42 -10.48 58.49
C THR A 2 -8.84 -11.79 57.85
N THR A 3 -8.23 -12.12 56.71
CA THR A 3 -8.60 -13.28 55.89
C THR A 3 -7.75 -14.48 56.31
N THR A 4 -8.41 -15.54 56.77
CA THR A 4 -7.85 -16.86 57.03
C THR A 4 -7.82 -17.68 55.74
N ALA A 5 -6.69 -18.35 55.50
CA ALA A 5 -6.44 -19.31 54.42
C ALA A 5 -7.19 -20.64 54.64
N ASP A 6 -7.46 -21.42 53.59
CA ASP A 6 -6.88 -22.77 53.45
C ASP A 6 -7.12 -23.42 52.06
N SER A 7 -6.01 -23.95 51.58
CA SER A 7 -5.62 -25.04 50.67
C SER A 7 -6.59 -26.03 49.97
N ALA A 8 -6.07 -26.48 48.81
CA ALA A 8 -6.05 -27.85 48.25
C ALA A 8 -7.14 -28.31 47.25
N THR A 9 -6.74 -28.60 46.00
CA THR A 9 -6.41 -29.97 45.54
C THR A 9 -6.26 -30.04 44.00
N ILE A 10 -5.18 -30.71 43.60
CA ILE A 10 -4.74 -31.10 42.25
C ILE A 10 -5.62 -32.22 41.67
N THR A 11 -5.87 -32.25 40.35
CA THR A 11 -5.93 -33.51 39.57
C THR A 11 -5.63 -33.24 38.09
N ALA A 12 -4.81 -34.13 37.53
CA ALA A 12 -4.20 -34.12 36.22
C ALA A 12 -5.02 -34.89 35.18
N GLN A 13 -4.93 -34.48 33.91
CA GLN A 13 -5.18 -35.29 32.70
C GLN A 13 -4.75 -34.42 31.50
N ASP A 14 -4.15 -34.84 30.40
CA ASP A 14 -3.71 -36.12 29.85
C ASP A 14 -2.73 -35.77 28.70
N ARG A 15 -1.79 -36.67 28.40
CA ARG A 15 -0.80 -36.52 27.34
C ARG A 15 -1.35 -37.14 26.05
N SER A 16 -1.14 -36.48 24.93
CA SER A 16 -1.05 -37.16 23.64
C SER A 16 -0.19 -36.36 22.67
N GLN A 17 1.01 -36.88 22.39
CA GLN A 17 1.91 -36.41 21.34
C GLN A 17 1.63 -37.15 20.02
N GLY A 18 1.97 -36.49 18.92
CA GLY A 18 2.26 -37.09 17.61
C GLY A 18 1.60 -36.33 16.46
N ARG A 19 2.16 -36.16 15.27
CA ARG A 19 3.39 -36.66 14.66
C ARG A 19 3.40 -36.14 13.20
N LEU A 20 4.54 -35.59 12.75
CA LEU A 20 5.06 -35.46 11.37
C LEU A 20 4.41 -34.50 10.34
N GLU A 21 5.27 -33.65 9.79
CA GLU A 21 5.17 -32.91 8.52
C GLU A 21 5.04 -33.85 7.31
N PRO A 22 4.40 -33.37 6.22
CA PRO A 22 5.08 -33.45 4.94
C PRO A 22 5.04 -32.15 4.12
N VAL A 23 6.20 -31.93 3.49
CA VAL A 23 6.50 -31.01 2.40
C VAL A 23 5.58 -31.18 1.18
N HIS A 24 4.96 -30.10 0.71
CA HIS A 24 4.69 -29.94 -0.73
C HIS A 24 4.56 -28.47 -1.13
N ALA A 25 5.42 -28.08 -2.05
CA ALA A 25 5.39 -26.82 -2.75
C ALA A 25 4.17 -26.74 -3.67
N MET A 26 3.43 -25.63 -3.63
CA MET A 26 2.66 -25.16 -4.77
C MET A 26 2.82 -23.64 -4.88
N ASN A 27 3.56 -23.26 -5.91
CA ASN A 27 3.71 -21.92 -6.43
C ASN A 27 2.42 -21.57 -7.19
N GLU A 28 1.58 -20.70 -6.63
CA GLU A 28 0.50 -20.07 -7.39
C GLU A 28 0.60 -18.55 -7.28
N ALA A 29 1.21 -17.99 -8.32
CA ALA A 29 1.14 -16.58 -8.68
C ALA A 29 -0.34 -16.19 -8.90
N THR A 30 -1.03 -15.83 -7.83
CA THR A 30 -2.38 -15.29 -7.93
C THR A 30 -2.28 -13.79 -8.15
N ASN A 31 -2.34 -13.42 -9.43
CA ASN A 31 -2.62 -12.07 -9.89
C ASN A 31 -3.77 -11.47 -9.07
N HIS A 32 -3.45 -10.60 -8.11
CA HIS A 32 -4.45 -9.83 -7.36
C HIS A 32 -4.96 -8.68 -8.23
N GLU A 33 -5.76 -9.00 -9.23
CA GLU A 33 -6.68 -8.05 -9.86
C GLU A 33 -8.01 -8.09 -9.11
N GLY A 34 -8.07 -7.38 -7.97
CA GLY A 34 -9.33 -7.18 -7.25
C GLY A 34 -10.28 -6.27 -8.06
N PRO A 35 -11.60 -6.54 -8.06
CA PRO A 35 -12.57 -5.77 -8.84
C PRO A 35 -12.63 -4.33 -8.32
N LYS A 36 -12.42 -3.36 -9.21
CA LYS A 36 -12.52 -1.94 -8.88
C LYS A 36 -13.98 -1.58 -8.62
N ARG A 37 -14.36 -1.48 -7.34
CA ARG A 37 -15.65 -0.91 -6.93
C ARG A 37 -15.71 0.56 -7.40
N SER A 38 -16.57 0.82 -8.38
CA SER A 38 -16.95 2.16 -8.82
C SER A 38 -17.56 2.93 -7.63
N LEU A 39 -16.85 3.91 -7.10
CA LEU A 39 -17.38 4.80 -6.06
C LEU A 39 -18.41 5.77 -6.67
N PRO A 40 -19.50 6.10 -5.95
CA PRO A 40 -20.56 6.96 -6.48
C PRO A 40 -20.15 8.44 -6.48
N GLY A 41 -20.54 9.14 -7.56
CA GLY A 41 -20.82 10.58 -7.68
C GLY A 41 -19.89 11.58 -6.96
N ARG A 42 -18.89 12.11 -7.69
CA ARG A 42 -18.25 13.40 -7.38
C ARG A 42 -18.66 14.42 -8.45
N PRO A 43 -19.06 15.66 -8.11
CA PRO A 43 -19.57 16.64 -9.07
C PRO A 43 -18.56 16.95 -10.19
N PRO A 44 -19.05 17.36 -11.39
CA PRO A 44 -18.20 17.56 -12.56
C PRO A 44 -17.36 18.83 -12.37
N GLY A 45 -16.12 18.66 -11.91
CA GLY A 45 -15.21 19.79 -11.69
C GLY A 45 -13.74 19.50 -11.97
N ILE A 46 -13.38 18.28 -12.36
CA ILE A 46 -12.02 17.93 -12.76
C ILE A 46 -12.14 16.93 -13.92
N ARG A 47 -11.79 17.35 -15.13
CA ARG A 47 -11.80 16.46 -16.31
C ARG A 47 -10.76 15.36 -16.06
N ALA A 48 -11.23 14.14 -15.88
CA ALA A 48 -10.40 12.96 -15.96
C ALA A 48 -10.33 12.54 -17.43
N ASP A 49 -9.18 12.06 -17.89
CA ASP A 49 -9.01 11.53 -19.24
C ASP A 49 -9.66 10.15 -19.41
N SER A 50 -9.50 9.53 -20.60
CA SER A 50 -9.98 8.18 -20.88
C SER A 50 -9.41 7.09 -19.96
N SER A 51 -8.28 7.35 -19.31
CA SER A 51 -7.66 6.46 -18.30
C SER A 51 -8.12 6.77 -16.86
N GLY A 52 -9.03 7.74 -16.68
CA GLY A 52 -9.53 8.16 -15.39
C GLY A 52 -8.53 8.99 -14.58
N LEU A 53 -7.48 9.52 -15.19
CA LEU A 53 -6.46 10.37 -14.57
C LEU A 53 -6.79 11.85 -14.74
N THR A 54 -6.59 12.63 -13.69
CA THR A 54 -6.61 14.09 -13.80
C THR A 54 -5.31 14.59 -14.40
N ASP A 55 -5.30 15.79 -15.00
CA ASP A 55 -4.07 16.39 -15.55
C ASP A 55 -2.95 16.45 -14.52
N ARG A 56 -3.29 16.79 -13.27
CA ARG A 56 -2.33 16.82 -12.17
C ARG A 56 -1.76 15.43 -11.86
N GLN A 57 -2.60 14.40 -11.89
CA GLN A 57 -2.15 13.03 -11.65
C GLN A 57 -1.24 12.52 -12.76
N ARG A 58 -1.56 12.83 -14.03
CA ARG A 58 -0.66 12.57 -15.16
C ARG A 58 0.68 13.25 -14.94
N ARG A 59 0.68 14.53 -14.54
CA ARG A 59 1.93 15.27 -14.30
C ARG A 59 2.78 14.66 -13.19
N VAL A 60 2.18 14.13 -12.14
CA VAL A 60 2.91 13.39 -11.08
C VAL A 60 3.61 12.15 -11.65
N ILE A 61 2.91 11.37 -12.49
CA ILE A 61 3.50 10.18 -13.15
C ILE A 61 4.67 10.59 -14.05
N GLU A 62 4.50 11.64 -14.86
CA GLU A 62 5.54 12.17 -15.74
C GLU A 62 6.79 12.57 -14.95
N VAL A 63 6.62 13.32 -13.86
CA VAL A 63 7.76 13.77 -13.02
C VAL A 63 8.53 12.58 -12.44
N ILE A 64 7.82 11.53 -11.99
CA ILE A 64 8.47 10.32 -11.46
C ILE A 64 9.24 9.61 -12.58
N ARG A 65 8.58 9.37 -13.72
CA ARG A 65 9.18 8.71 -14.89
C ARG A 65 10.42 9.46 -15.37
N ASP A 66 10.29 10.77 -15.57
CA ASP A 66 11.36 11.65 -16.00
C ASP A 66 12.56 11.64 -15.05
N SER A 67 12.31 11.68 -13.75
CA SER A 67 13.37 11.66 -12.75
C SER A 67 14.14 10.34 -12.79
N VAL A 68 13.43 9.21 -12.87
CA VAL A 68 14.06 7.90 -12.96
C VAL A 68 14.85 7.77 -14.26
N GLN A 69 14.30 8.23 -15.39
CA GLN A 69 14.97 8.18 -16.69
C GLN A 69 16.20 9.10 -16.77
N ARG A 70 16.13 10.32 -16.23
CA ARG A 70 17.23 11.30 -16.33
C ARG A 70 18.28 11.15 -15.24
N ARG A 71 17.89 10.75 -14.03
CA ARG A 71 18.76 10.77 -12.84
C ARG A 71 19.02 9.39 -12.25
N GLY A 72 18.27 8.36 -12.66
CA GLY A 72 18.39 7.00 -12.13
C GLY A 72 17.71 6.80 -10.78
N TYR A 73 17.02 7.82 -10.24
CA TYR A 73 16.31 7.74 -8.96
C TYR A 73 14.96 8.47 -8.98
N PRO A 74 13.97 8.00 -8.21
CA PRO A 74 12.68 8.65 -8.07
C PRO A 74 12.79 9.99 -7.33
N PRO A 75 11.95 10.98 -7.66
CA PRO A 75 11.98 12.30 -7.03
C PRO A 75 11.41 12.24 -5.60
N SER A 76 11.87 13.12 -4.73
CA SER A 76 11.32 13.29 -3.38
C SER A 76 9.91 13.90 -3.41
N MET A 77 9.14 13.73 -2.33
CA MET A 77 7.83 14.37 -2.19
C MET A 77 7.88 15.89 -2.38
N ARG A 78 8.96 16.54 -1.92
CA ARG A 78 9.15 17.99 -2.11
C ARG A 78 9.38 18.32 -3.57
N GLU A 79 10.26 17.60 -4.26
CA GLU A 79 10.51 17.81 -5.70
C GLU A 79 9.26 17.57 -6.54
N ILE A 80 8.50 16.51 -6.25
CA ILE A 80 7.21 16.26 -6.92
C ILE A 80 6.29 17.46 -6.70
N GLY A 81 6.14 17.92 -5.46
CA GLY A 81 5.29 19.06 -5.13
C GLY A 81 5.67 20.32 -5.91
N GLN A 82 6.97 20.65 -5.95
CA GLN A 82 7.47 21.78 -6.74
C GLN A 82 7.16 21.63 -8.23
N ALA A 83 7.37 20.45 -8.80
CA ALA A 83 7.17 20.19 -10.23
C ALA A 83 5.69 20.19 -10.67
N VAL A 84 4.76 19.89 -9.76
CA VAL A 84 3.31 19.82 -10.06
C VAL A 84 2.49 20.96 -9.44
N GLY A 85 3.14 21.94 -8.80
CA GLY A 85 2.49 23.10 -8.18
C GLY A 85 1.72 22.78 -6.89
N LEU A 86 2.15 21.79 -6.11
CA LEU A 86 1.60 21.49 -4.79
C LEU A 86 2.53 22.03 -3.69
N SER A 87 1.97 22.86 -2.81
CA SER A 87 2.71 23.49 -1.72
C SER A 87 3.00 22.55 -0.54
N SER A 88 2.18 21.51 -0.33
CA SER A 88 2.32 20.60 0.81
C SER A 88 2.67 19.17 0.41
N THR A 89 3.56 18.54 1.18
CA THR A 89 3.92 17.12 1.05
C THR A 89 2.72 16.20 1.30
N SER A 90 1.79 16.59 2.16
CA SER A 90 0.54 15.86 2.40
C SER A 90 -0.34 15.83 1.15
N SER A 91 -0.43 16.93 0.40
CA SER A 91 -1.15 16.95 -0.89
C SER A 91 -0.50 16.02 -1.90
N VAL A 92 0.85 15.96 -1.94
CA VAL A 92 1.59 15.04 -2.81
C VAL A 92 1.31 13.58 -2.40
N ALA A 93 1.42 13.26 -1.11
CA ALA A 93 1.12 11.93 -0.59
C ALA A 93 -0.31 11.48 -0.96
N HIS A 94 -1.28 12.39 -0.88
CA HIS A 94 -2.65 12.09 -1.31
C HIS A 94 -2.75 11.75 -2.81
N GLN A 95 -2.01 12.45 -3.68
CA GLN A 95 -1.97 12.10 -5.11
C GLN A 95 -1.32 10.75 -5.34
N LEU A 96 -0.20 10.46 -4.68
CA LEU A 96 0.51 9.17 -4.80
C LEU A 96 -0.36 8.00 -4.35
N MET A 97 -1.03 8.11 -3.20
CA MET A 97 -1.97 7.09 -2.73
C MET A 97 -3.17 6.90 -3.67
N ALA A 98 -3.64 7.96 -4.32
CA ALA A 98 -4.71 7.87 -5.30
C ALA A 98 -4.25 7.14 -6.58
N LEU A 99 -3.04 7.43 -7.05
CA LEU A 99 -2.42 6.78 -8.20
C LEU A 99 -2.11 5.30 -7.94
N GLU A 100 -1.67 4.97 -6.73
CA GLU A 100 -1.45 3.60 -6.27
C GLU A 100 -2.76 2.80 -6.25
N ARG A 101 -3.82 3.35 -5.66
CA ARG A 101 -5.16 2.74 -5.70
C ARG A 101 -5.69 2.56 -7.12
N LYS A 102 -5.31 3.47 -8.03
CA LYS A 102 -5.64 3.36 -9.46
C LYS A 102 -4.74 2.39 -10.22
N GLY A 103 -3.66 1.88 -9.62
CA GLY A 103 -2.76 0.89 -10.22
C GLY A 103 -1.68 1.47 -11.13
N PHE A 104 -1.55 2.80 -11.22
CA PHE A 104 -0.53 3.47 -12.03
C PHE A 104 0.83 3.55 -11.33
N LEU A 105 0.83 3.51 -10.01
CA LEU A 105 2.03 3.49 -9.19
C LEU A 105 2.05 2.24 -8.32
N ARG A 106 3.25 1.72 -8.08
CA ARG A 106 3.51 0.71 -7.05
C ARG A 106 4.53 1.28 -6.07
N ARG A 107 4.27 1.09 -4.79
CA ARG A 107 5.24 1.38 -3.73
C ARG A 107 6.02 0.11 -3.39
N ASP A 108 7.34 0.21 -3.35
CA ASP A 108 8.20 -0.86 -2.81
C ASP A 108 8.30 -0.72 -1.27
N PRO A 109 7.85 -1.71 -0.48
CA PRO A 109 7.94 -1.65 0.98
C PRO A 109 9.38 -1.65 1.51
N HIS A 110 10.35 -2.18 0.76
CA HIS A 110 11.77 -2.20 1.12
C HIS A 110 12.49 -0.92 0.73
N ARG A 111 11.86 -0.08 -0.09
CA ARG A 111 12.41 1.20 -0.57
C ARG A 111 11.40 2.30 -0.33
N PRO A 112 11.42 2.97 0.84
CA PRO A 112 10.39 3.94 1.24
C PRO A 112 10.24 5.15 0.28
N ARG A 113 11.15 5.33 -0.68
CA ARG A 113 11.14 6.38 -1.71
C ARG A 113 10.88 5.87 -3.13
N ALA A 114 10.77 4.56 -3.36
CA ALA A 114 10.57 4.01 -4.69
C ALA A 114 9.09 3.86 -4.99
N TYR A 115 8.54 4.87 -5.66
CA TYR A 115 7.35 4.71 -6.46
C TYR A 115 7.77 4.33 -7.88
N GLU A 116 7.36 3.16 -8.33
CA GLU A 116 7.56 2.68 -9.69
C GLU A 116 6.30 2.98 -10.51
N VAL A 117 6.48 3.52 -11.71
CA VAL A 117 5.40 3.71 -12.68
C VAL A 117 5.15 2.39 -13.39
N ARG A 118 3.89 1.95 -13.44
CA ARG A 118 3.44 0.77 -14.19
C ARG A 118 2.94 1.12 -15.59
#